data_AF-A0A7V9PXM4-F1
#
_entry.id   AF-A0A7V9PXM4-F1
#
_cell.length_a   1.000
_cell.length_b   1.000
_cell.length_c   1.000
_cell.angle_alpha   90.00
_cell.angle_beta   90.00
_cell.angle_gamma   90.00
#
_symmetry.space_group_name_H-M   'P 1'
#
loop_
_entity.id
_entity.type
_entity.pdbx_description
1 polymer ?
#
loop_
_entity_poly.entity_id
_entity_poly.type
_entity_poly.pdbx_seq_one_letter_code
_entity_poly.pdbx_strand_id
1 'polypeptide(L)'
;MRIALARAALPAGLVVAAALIVALFPAAGQSGPPPPKLVGSSQYVVRPDPRLCPSPICGGYWVALANRSRTRCADGAVRPRCYVALAVDEKRQPLQTGMSDGTLVRADIDPWTFQGFGNLGALVVADVRAPIGRGTKGTYFKVRDLGIRCIRAPCFSLGAAKLNRPVKVTVSSLDLTLATRLPKEWKRAEKELTAAGLFLLGRVVKTSDAGWILQASRIYLPVTAPRG
;
A
#
# COMPACT_ATOMS: atom_id res chain seq x y z
N MET A 1 -45.11 -40.63 72.03
CA MET A 1 -43.73 -40.98 72.45
C MET A 1 -43.14 -41.89 71.38
N ARG A 2 -42.06 -41.45 70.70
CA ARG A 2 -41.17 -42.18 69.73
C ARG A 2 -41.85 -42.81 68.48
N ILE A 3 -41.66 -42.23 67.28
CA ILE A 3 -40.61 -42.54 66.28
C ILE A 3 -40.60 -44.03 65.85
N ALA A 4 -40.90 -44.30 64.57
CA ALA A 4 -39.97 -44.94 63.62
C ALA A 4 -40.61 -45.16 62.24
N LEU A 5 -39.84 -44.80 61.21
CA LEU A 5 -40.05 -45.03 59.78
C LEU A 5 -39.85 -46.51 59.39
N ALA A 6 -40.53 -46.95 58.33
CA ALA A 6 -39.97 -47.92 57.38
C ALA A 6 -40.64 -47.88 55.98
N ARG A 7 -39.82 -47.48 55.00
CA ARG A 7 -39.57 -48.02 53.64
C ARG A 7 -40.70 -48.61 52.76
N ALA A 8 -40.91 -47.88 51.66
CA ALA A 8 -40.71 -48.26 50.25
C ALA A 8 -41.51 -49.42 49.60
N ALA A 9 -42.24 -49.08 48.53
CA ALA A 9 -42.27 -49.82 47.25
C ALA A 9 -42.91 -48.95 46.13
N LEU A 10 -42.17 -48.74 45.03
CA LEU A 10 -42.69 -48.38 43.70
C LEU A 10 -43.03 -49.71 42.97
N PRO A 11 -43.98 -49.79 42.00
CA PRO A 11 -43.87 -49.04 40.74
C PRO A 11 -45.20 -48.69 40.03
N ALA A 12 -45.19 -47.70 39.15
CA ALA A 12 -46.14 -47.61 38.04
C ALA A 12 -45.52 -46.79 36.92
N GLY A 13 -45.17 -47.47 35.83
CA GLY A 13 -44.70 -46.84 34.60
C GLY A 13 -45.86 -46.35 33.76
N LEU A 14 -45.68 -45.19 33.12
CA LEU A 14 -46.13 -44.89 31.77
C LEU A 14 -45.50 -43.54 31.39
N VAL A 15 -44.47 -43.51 30.54
CA VAL A 15 -43.98 -42.27 29.95
C VAL A 15 -44.34 -42.29 28.47
N VAL A 16 -45.27 -41.41 28.13
CA VAL A 16 -45.72 -41.12 26.76
C VAL A 16 -44.55 -40.49 25.99
N ALA A 17 -44.13 -41.14 24.91
CA ALA A 17 -43.12 -40.61 24.01
C ALA A 17 -43.74 -39.50 23.13
N ALA A 18 -43.45 -38.23 23.46
CA ALA A 18 -43.72 -37.10 22.60
C ALA A 18 -42.60 -36.98 21.55
N ALA A 19 -42.90 -37.31 20.30
CA ALA A 19 -41.99 -37.13 19.18
C ALA A 19 -41.85 -35.63 18.85
N LEU A 20 -40.74 -35.02 19.26
CA LEU A 20 -40.34 -33.68 18.80
C LEU A 20 -39.83 -33.77 17.35
N ILE A 21 -40.61 -33.27 16.40
CA ILE A 21 -40.16 -33.01 15.04
C ILE A 21 -39.29 -31.75 15.09
N VAL A 22 -37.97 -31.93 15.16
CA VAL A 22 -37.00 -30.85 14.98
C VAL A 22 -36.95 -30.50 13.50
N ALA A 23 -37.56 -29.38 13.12
CA ALA A 23 -37.43 -28.82 11.77
C ALA A 23 -35.97 -28.42 11.53
N LEU A 24 -35.27 -29.19 10.69
CA LEU A 24 -33.97 -28.87 10.14
C LEU A 24 -34.11 -27.69 9.16
N PHE A 25 -34.04 -26.46 9.69
CA PHE A 25 -33.77 -25.30 8.85
C PHE A 25 -32.28 -25.29 8.50
N PRO A 26 -31.89 -25.35 7.21
CA PRO A 26 -30.51 -25.12 6.84
C PRO A 26 -30.17 -23.67 7.20
N ALA A 27 -29.14 -23.51 8.03
CA ALA A 27 -28.58 -22.20 8.34
C ALA A 27 -28.12 -21.55 7.04
N ALA A 28 -28.86 -20.53 6.59
CA ALA A 28 -28.41 -19.63 5.56
C ALA A 28 -27.14 -18.94 6.07
N GLY A 29 -25.98 -19.39 5.58
CA GLY A 29 -24.71 -18.74 5.83
C GLY A 29 -24.79 -17.30 5.33
N GLN A 30 -24.80 -16.35 6.26
CA GLN A 30 -24.70 -14.94 5.94
C GLN A 30 -23.34 -14.72 5.26
N SER A 31 -23.36 -14.44 3.96
CA SER A 31 -22.19 -13.98 3.23
C SER A 31 -21.93 -12.53 3.66
N GLY A 32 -21.06 -12.36 4.66
CA GLY A 32 -20.49 -11.05 4.97
C GLY A 32 -19.73 -10.51 3.76
N PRO A 33 -19.59 -9.18 3.61
CA PRO A 33 -18.76 -8.60 2.57
C PRO A 33 -17.35 -9.22 2.63
N PRO A 34 -16.74 -9.52 1.46
CA PRO A 34 -15.42 -10.13 1.43
C PRO A 34 -14.43 -9.27 2.23
N PRO A 35 -13.50 -9.90 3.00
CA PRO A 35 -12.55 -9.17 3.80
C PRO A 35 -11.74 -8.19 2.93
N PRO A 36 -11.36 -7.01 3.47
CA PRO A 36 -10.56 -6.04 2.74
C PRO A 36 -9.32 -6.71 2.16
N LYS A 37 -9.05 -6.49 0.87
CA LYS A 37 -7.84 -7.01 0.26
C LYS A 37 -6.65 -6.22 0.82
N LEU A 38 -5.80 -6.88 1.59
CA LEU A 38 -4.52 -6.33 2.02
C LEU A 38 -3.68 -6.05 0.77
N VAL A 39 -3.48 -4.76 0.49
CA VAL A 39 -2.63 -4.33 -0.62
C VAL A 39 -1.18 -4.68 -0.33
N GLY A 40 -0.49 -5.18 -1.34
CA GLY A 40 0.91 -5.57 -1.26
C GLY A 40 1.88 -4.41 -0.94
N SER A 41 3.16 -4.74 -0.84
CA SER A 41 4.22 -3.76 -0.59
C SER A 41 4.74 -3.05 -1.85
N SER A 42 4.21 -3.42 -3.02
CA SER A 42 4.66 -2.96 -4.34
C SER A 42 4.48 -1.44 -4.51
N GLN A 43 5.54 -0.80 -4.99
CA GLN A 43 5.56 0.65 -5.24
C GLN A 43 5.45 0.94 -6.73
N TYR A 44 4.46 1.71 -7.13
CA TYR A 44 4.21 2.07 -8.53
C TYR A 44 4.39 3.56 -8.76
N VAL A 45 4.89 3.90 -9.95
CA VAL A 45 4.95 5.26 -10.47
C VAL A 45 3.76 5.44 -11.41
N VAL A 46 2.96 6.45 -11.14
CA VAL A 46 1.70 6.73 -11.82
C VAL A 46 1.88 7.89 -12.80
N ARG A 47 1.27 7.77 -13.98
CA ARG A 47 1.10 8.86 -14.93
C ARG A 47 -0.36 8.88 -15.39
N PRO A 48 -1.08 10.01 -15.31
CA PRO A 48 -2.41 10.15 -15.90
C PRO A 48 -2.43 9.77 -17.38
N ASP A 49 -3.49 9.10 -17.82
CA ASP A 49 -3.69 8.83 -19.24
C ASP A 49 -4.25 10.07 -19.94
N PRO A 50 -3.52 10.71 -20.87
CA PRO A 50 -3.93 11.98 -21.48
C PRO A 50 -4.96 11.81 -22.61
N ARG A 51 -5.35 10.57 -22.94
CA ARG A 51 -6.28 10.29 -24.04
C ARG A 51 -7.70 10.74 -23.68
N LEU A 52 -8.38 11.41 -24.63
CA LEU A 52 -9.68 12.07 -24.43
C LEU A 52 -10.90 11.29 -24.95
N CYS A 53 -10.82 9.96 -25.03
CA CYS A 53 -11.95 9.13 -25.48
C CYS A 53 -12.88 8.73 -24.31
N PRO A 54 -14.00 8.04 -24.58
CA PRO A 54 -14.91 7.62 -23.52
C PRO A 54 -14.24 6.77 -22.44
N SER A 55 -14.45 7.09 -21.17
CA SER A 55 -14.13 6.19 -20.06
C SER A 55 -14.90 4.87 -20.23
N PRO A 56 -14.34 3.69 -19.88
CA PRO A 56 -13.11 3.42 -19.13
C PRO A 56 -11.91 2.99 -19.99
N ILE A 57 -11.98 3.14 -21.31
CA ILE A 57 -10.87 2.80 -22.24
C ILE A 57 -9.83 3.93 -22.35
N CYS A 58 -10.24 5.12 -21.91
CA CYS A 58 -9.47 6.34 -21.79
C CYS A 58 -9.57 6.92 -20.39
N GLY A 59 -8.63 7.81 -20.09
CA GLY A 59 -8.50 8.34 -18.74
C GLY A 59 -7.98 7.26 -17.80
N GLY A 60 -8.02 7.53 -16.50
CA GLY A 60 -7.30 6.69 -15.54
C GLY A 60 -5.79 6.90 -15.66
N TYR A 61 -5.02 5.80 -15.60
CA TYR A 61 -3.58 5.90 -15.39
C TYR A 61 -2.75 4.86 -16.14
N TRP A 62 -1.51 5.24 -16.44
CA TRP A 62 -0.43 4.36 -16.80
C TRP A 62 0.48 4.15 -15.58
N VAL A 63 0.63 2.90 -15.16
CA VAL A 63 1.42 2.56 -13.96
C VAL A 63 2.63 1.72 -14.32
N ALA A 64 3.77 2.03 -13.70
CA ALA A 64 5.01 1.26 -13.80
C ALA A 64 5.50 0.85 -12.41
N LEU A 65 5.95 -0.39 -12.27
CA LEU A 65 6.58 -0.86 -11.04
C LEU A 65 7.94 -0.16 -10.85
N ALA A 66 8.13 0.55 -9.74
CA ALA A 66 9.35 1.31 -9.49
C ALA A 66 10.61 0.41 -9.52
N ASN A 67 11.71 0.90 -10.10
CA ASN A 67 12.99 0.18 -10.27
C ASN A 67 12.93 -1.15 -11.06
N ARG A 68 11.87 -1.35 -11.85
CA ARG A 68 11.70 -2.50 -12.75
C ARG A 68 11.44 -2.02 -14.17
N SER A 69 11.95 -2.76 -15.15
CA SER A 69 11.72 -2.48 -16.59
C SER A 69 10.37 -3.01 -17.08
N ARG A 70 9.71 -3.85 -16.28
CA ARG A 70 8.48 -4.56 -16.61
C ARG A 70 7.56 -4.60 -15.41
N THR A 71 6.26 -4.57 -15.69
CA THR A 71 5.14 -4.57 -14.76
C THR A 71 4.15 -5.63 -15.22
N ARG A 72 3.64 -6.45 -14.30
CA ARG A 72 2.56 -7.40 -14.59
C ARG A 72 1.24 -6.64 -14.56
N CYS A 73 0.47 -6.74 -15.63
CA CYS A 73 -0.80 -6.06 -15.81
C CYS A 73 -1.98 -6.95 -15.40
N ALA A 74 -3.18 -6.37 -15.32
CA ALA A 74 -4.40 -7.08 -14.93
C ALA A 74 -4.78 -8.23 -15.89
N ASP A 75 -4.38 -8.13 -17.17
CA ASP A 75 -4.54 -9.17 -18.19
C ASP A 75 -3.46 -10.27 -18.10
N GLY A 76 -2.60 -10.23 -17.07
CA GLY A 76 -1.48 -11.15 -16.89
C GLY A 76 -0.26 -10.83 -17.73
N ALA A 77 -0.37 -9.94 -18.73
CA ALA A 77 0.73 -9.56 -19.61
C ALA A 77 1.81 -8.78 -18.86
N VAL A 78 3.03 -8.81 -19.37
CA VAL A 78 4.19 -8.15 -18.76
C VAL A 78 4.69 -7.03 -19.67
N ARG A 79 4.42 -5.78 -19.30
CA ARG A 79 4.66 -4.59 -20.12
C ARG A 79 5.49 -3.55 -19.36
N PRO A 80 6.16 -2.59 -20.04
CA PRO A 80 6.85 -1.50 -19.33
C PRO A 80 5.90 -0.67 -18.45
N ARG A 81 4.65 -0.50 -18.91
CA ARG A 81 3.56 0.16 -18.18
C ARG A 81 2.26 -0.61 -18.39
N CYS A 82 1.41 -0.59 -17.38
CA CYS A 82 0.06 -1.15 -17.44
C CYS A 82 -0.96 -0.02 -17.45
N TYR A 83 -1.98 -0.18 -18.29
CA TYR A 83 -3.15 0.68 -18.24
C TYR A 83 -4.06 0.24 -17.09
N VAL A 84 -4.53 1.19 -16.30
CA VAL A 84 -5.57 1.00 -15.29
C VAL A 84 -6.65 2.05 -15.53
N ALA A 85 -7.89 1.60 -15.67
CA ALA A 85 -9.04 2.44 -15.97
C ALA A 85 -9.44 3.32 -14.79
N LEU A 86 -9.24 2.83 -13.56
CA LEU A 86 -9.58 3.55 -12.34
C LEU A 86 -8.58 3.27 -11.21
N ALA A 87 -8.57 4.17 -10.23
CA ALA A 87 -7.87 3.98 -8.97
C ALA A 87 -8.89 4.03 -7.83
N VAL A 88 -8.79 3.05 -6.92
CA VAL A 88 -9.67 2.90 -5.76
C VAL A 88 -8.84 2.71 -4.50
N ASP A 89 -9.44 2.96 -3.35
CA ASP A 89 -8.86 2.59 -2.07
C ASP A 89 -9.01 1.08 -1.78
N GLU A 90 -8.53 0.64 -0.61
CA GLU A 90 -8.62 -0.75 -0.15
C GLU A 90 -10.07 -1.25 0.02
N LYS A 91 -11.03 -0.34 0.18
CA LYS A 91 -12.47 -0.61 0.26
C LYS A 91 -13.14 -0.57 -1.11
N ARG A 92 -12.35 -0.46 -2.19
CA ARG A 92 -12.79 -0.36 -3.58
C ARG A 92 -13.64 0.89 -3.87
N GLN A 93 -13.48 1.95 -3.08
CA GLN A 93 -14.12 3.23 -3.32
C GLN A 93 -13.22 4.10 -4.23
N PRO A 94 -13.79 4.90 -5.15
CA PRO A 94 -13.01 5.77 -6.00
C PRO A 94 -12.08 6.69 -5.19
N LEU A 95 -10.82 6.75 -5.59
CA LEU A 95 -9.85 7.62 -4.92
C LEU A 95 -10.22 9.09 -5.17
N GLN A 96 -10.58 9.83 -4.11
CA GLN A 96 -10.99 11.24 -4.24
C GLN A 96 -9.85 12.17 -4.67
N THR A 97 -8.61 11.80 -4.34
CA THR A 97 -7.43 12.58 -4.71
C THR A 97 -6.93 12.12 -6.08
N GLY A 98 -7.01 12.99 -7.07
CA GLY A 98 -6.36 12.76 -8.36
C GLY A 98 -4.84 12.61 -8.19
N MET A 99 -4.23 11.71 -8.96
CA MET A 99 -2.78 11.50 -8.94
C MET A 99 -2.13 12.27 -10.08
N SER A 100 -1.14 13.11 -9.80
CA SER A 100 -0.37 13.81 -10.82
C SER A 100 0.71 12.90 -11.44
N ASP A 101 1.27 13.33 -12.57
CA ASP A 101 2.38 12.61 -13.21
C ASP A 101 3.57 12.43 -12.26
N GLY A 102 4.08 11.21 -12.21
CA GLY A 102 5.19 10.81 -11.37
C GLY A 102 4.81 10.50 -9.93
N THR A 103 3.52 10.55 -9.54
CA THR A 103 3.05 10.14 -8.20
C THR A 103 3.53 8.73 -7.86
N LEU A 104 3.99 8.56 -6.61
CA LEU A 104 4.40 7.25 -6.11
C LEU A 104 3.29 6.69 -5.23
N VAL A 105 2.88 5.45 -5.50
CA VAL A 105 1.82 4.79 -4.73
C VAL A 105 2.24 3.41 -4.27
N ARG A 106 1.75 3.03 -3.09
CA ARG A 106 1.70 1.63 -2.68
C ARG A 106 0.35 1.07 -3.12
N ALA A 107 0.38 0.10 -4.02
CA ALA A 107 -0.84 -0.38 -4.66
C ALA A 107 -0.70 -1.84 -5.14
N ASP A 108 -1.81 -2.42 -5.59
CA ASP A 108 -1.87 -3.61 -6.43
C ASP A 108 -2.68 -3.32 -7.70
N ILE A 109 -2.43 -4.10 -8.76
CA ILE A 109 -3.18 -4.04 -10.01
C ILE A 109 -4.12 -5.24 -10.05
N ASP A 110 -5.43 -4.96 -10.00
CA ASP A 110 -6.48 -5.97 -9.98
C ASP A 110 -7.26 -5.97 -11.29
N PRO A 111 -7.73 -7.13 -11.76
CA PRO A 111 -8.74 -7.18 -12.82
C PRO A 111 -10.08 -6.64 -12.30
N TRP A 112 -10.73 -5.83 -13.12
CA TRP A 112 -12.02 -5.23 -12.84
C TRP A 112 -12.92 -5.30 -14.08
N THR A 113 -14.15 -5.80 -13.91
CA THR A 113 -15.11 -5.93 -15.01
C THR A 113 -15.89 -4.64 -15.20
N PHE A 114 -15.86 -4.11 -16.41
CA PHE A 114 -16.64 -2.94 -16.84
C PHE A 114 -17.72 -3.38 -17.82
N GLN A 115 -18.97 -3.00 -17.53
CA GLN A 115 -20.10 -3.31 -18.41
C GLN A 115 -19.85 -2.74 -19.81
N GLY A 116 -19.94 -3.61 -20.83
CA GLY A 116 -19.69 -3.24 -22.23
C GLY A 116 -18.22 -3.12 -22.66
N PHE A 117 -17.25 -3.20 -21.74
CA PHE A 117 -15.81 -3.06 -22.04
C PHE A 117 -14.95 -4.25 -21.59
N GLY A 118 -15.53 -5.20 -20.84
CA GLY A 118 -14.83 -6.39 -20.38
C GLY A 118 -13.92 -6.14 -19.18
N ASN A 119 -12.87 -6.94 -19.04
CA ASN A 119 -11.94 -6.86 -17.91
C ASN A 119 -10.79 -5.89 -18.19
N LEU A 120 -10.73 -4.79 -17.43
CA LEU A 120 -9.64 -3.82 -17.44
C LEU A 120 -8.92 -3.82 -16.09
N GLY A 121 -7.81 -3.08 -15.98
CA GLY A 121 -7.09 -2.96 -14.71
C GLY A 121 -7.71 -1.90 -13.79
N ALA A 122 -7.78 -2.20 -12.49
CA ALA A 122 -8.00 -1.23 -11.42
C ALA A 122 -6.76 -1.18 -10.53
N LEU A 123 -6.36 0.02 -10.13
CA LEU A 123 -5.29 0.23 -9.17
C LEU A 123 -5.88 0.32 -7.77
N VAL A 124 -5.64 -0.68 -6.93
CA VAL A 124 -6.08 -0.70 -5.52
C VAL A 124 -4.98 -0.08 -4.68
N VAL A 125 -5.24 1.11 -4.14
CA VAL A 125 -4.23 2.01 -3.56
C VAL A 125 -4.33 2.01 -2.04
N ALA A 126 -3.20 1.80 -1.38
CA ALA A 126 -3.05 1.84 0.08
C ALA A 126 -2.30 3.07 0.61
N ASP A 127 -1.46 3.70 -0.22
CA ASP A 127 -0.72 4.91 0.14
C ASP A 127 -0.43 5.72 -1.11
N VAL A 128 -0.59 7.05 -1.01
CA VAL A 128 -0.32 7.99 -2.10
C VAL A 128 0.70 9.02 -1.63
N ARG A 129 1.75 9.20 -2.43
CA ARG A 129 2.81 10.17 -2.16
C ARG A 129 3.01 11.09 -3.34
N ALA A 130 2.75 12.37 -3.11
CA ALA A 130 2.90 13.42 -4.10
C ALA A 130 4.39 13.68 -4.40
N PRO A 131 4.76 13.86 -5.68
CA PRO A 131 6.11 14.18 -6.09
C PRO A 131 6.42 15.66 -5.81
N ILE A 132 7.62 15.93 -5.28
CA ILE A 132 8.19 17.27 -5.14
C ILE A 132 9.56 17.29 -5.83
N GLY A 133 9.75 18.26 -6.71
CA GLY A 133 10.94 18.38 -7.55
C GLY A 133 10.75 17.86 -8.97
N ARG A 134 11.70 18.17 -9.85
CA ARG A 134 11.57 18.00 -11.31
C ARG A 134 12.34 16.80 -11.87
N GLY A 135 13.11 16.09 -11.05
CA GLY A 135 13.86 14.91 -11.49
C GLY A 135 12.97 13.76 -11.96
N THR A 136 13.23 13.21 -13.14
CA THR A 136 12.49 12.08 -13.73
C THR A 136 13.34 10.82 -13.93
N LYS A 137 14.64 10.89 -13.65
CA LYS A 137 15.61 9.81 -13.82
C LYS A 137 16.28 9.49 -12.49
N GLY A 138 16.58 8.21 -12.28
CA GLY A 138 17.29 7.75 -11.08
C GLY A 138 16.76 6.42 -10.58
N THR A 139 17.15 6.08 -9.35
CA THR A 139 16.62 4.93 -8.62
C THR A 139 15.69 5.44 -7.52
N TYR A 140 14.56 4.75 -7.35
CA TYR A 140 13.63 5.02 -6.26
C TYR A 140 14.13 4.36 -4.97
N PHE A 141 14.18 5.13 -3.90
CA PHE A 141 14.61 4.67 -2.57
C PHE A 141 13.55 4.98 -1.52
N LYS A 142 13.49 4.12 -0.50
CA LYS A 142 12.99 4.47 0.83
C LYS A 142 14.20 4.64 1.75
N VAL A 143 14.31 5.80 2.37
CA VAL A 143 15.41 6.18 3.26
C VAL A 143 14.88 6.30 4.68
N ARG A 144 15.65 5.81 5.66
CA ARG A 144 15.34 5.94 7.09
C ARG A 144 16.58 6.35 7.86
N ASP A 145 16.40 7.11 8.93
CA ASP A 145 17.44 7.27 9.96
C ASP A 145 17.61 5.93 10.70
N LEU A 146 18.86 5.50 10.88
CA LEU A 146 19.24 4.31 11.63
C LEU A 146 19.47 4.62 13.12
N GLY A 147 19.38 5.89 13.52
CA GLY A 147 19.61 6.36 14.89
C GLY A 147 21.08 6.43 15.28
N ILE A 148 22.00 6.21 14.33
CA ILE A 148 23.44 6.27 14.58
C ILE A 148 23.87 7.73 14.76
N ARG A 149 24.62 8.00 15.82
CA ARG A 149 25.25 9.28 16.12
C ARG A 149 26.76 9.06 16.13
N CYS A 150 27.54 9.82 15.36
CA CYS A 150 28.99 9.63 15.29
C CYS A 150 29.76 10.82 15.84
N ILE A 151 30.97 10.52 16.30
CA ILE A 151 31.94 11.49 16.81
C ILE A 151 32.71 12.16 15.67
N ARG A 152 32.99 11.42 14.59
CA ARG A 152 33.72 11.91 13.40
C ARG A 152 33.02 11.46 12.12
N ALA A 153 32.97 12.34 11.12
CA ALA A 153 32.44 12.07 9.78
C ALA A 153 33.40 11.21 8.93
N PRO A 154 32.91 10.47 7.90
CA PRO A 154 31.53 10.39 7.42
C PRO A 154 30.62 9.47 8.28
N CYS A 155 29.38 9.92 8.49
CA CYS A 155 28.40 9.26 9.35
C CYS A 155 27.39 8.42 8.59
N PHE A 156 27.60 7.10 8.49
CA PHE A 156 26.68 6.17 7.83
C PHE A 156 25.40 5.90 8.64
N SER A 157 24.65 6.95 8.95
CA SER A 157 23.44 6.90 9.77
C SER A 157 22.15 6.71 8.97
N LEU A 158 22.20 6.69 7.63
CA LEU A 158 21.01 6.59 6.79
C LEU A 158 20.96 5.28 6.02
N GLY A 159 19.90 4.51 6.23
CA GLY A 159 19.64 3.30 5.45
C GLY A 159 18.75 3.60 4.25
N ALA A 160 19.23 3.35 3.04
CA ALA A 160 18.48 3.51 1.80
C ALA A 160 18.18 2.15 1.15
N ALA A 161 16.90 1.78 1.10
CA ALA A 161 16.41 0.57 0.45
C ALA A 161 15.88 0.92 -0.95
N LYS A 162 16.35 0.21 -1.98
CA LYS A 162 15.78 0.33 -3.34
C LYS A 162 14.37 -0.23 -3.35
N LEU A 163 13.39 0.54 -3.82
CA LEU A 163 12.00 0.05 -3.91
C LEU A 163 11.91 -1.17 -4.84
N ASN A 164 11.05 -2.13 -4.50
CA ASN A 164 10.79 -3.38 -5.26
C ASN A 164 12.04 -4.22 -5.58
N ARG A 165 13.12 -4.04 -4.81
CA ARG A 165 14.40 -4.74 -4.93
C ARG A 165 14.92 -5.11 -3.53
N PRO A 166 15.68 -6.21 -3.38
CA PRO A 166 16.25 -6.59 -2.09
C PRO A 166 17.45 -5.73 -1.67
N VAL A 167 17.98 -4.91 -2.58
CA VAL A 167 19.23 -4.15 -2.38
C VAL A 167 19.03 -2.99 -1.41
N LYS A 168 19.91 -2.93 -0.41
CA LYS A 168 20.00 -1.84 0.58
C LYS A 168 21.42 -1.30 0.56
N VAL A 169 21.56 0.00 0.81
CA VAL A 169 22.85 0.68 0.98
C VAL A 169 22.75 1.60 2.17
N THR A 170 23.87 1.83 2.84
CA THR A 170 23.97 2.86 3.88
C THR A 170 24.68 4.06 3.29
N VAL A 171 24.17 5.25 3.56
CA VAL A 171 24.71 6.52 3.05
C VAL A 171 25.07 7.41 4.21
N SER A 172 26.08 8.25 4.00
CA SER A 172 26.59 9.15 5.03
C SER A 172 25.83 10.47 5.11
N SER A 173 25.15 10.85 4.03
CA SER A 173 24.30 12.04 4.01
C SER A 173 23.23 11.96 2.92
N LEU A 174 22.24 12.83 3.08
CA LEU A 174 21.13 13.02 2.15
C LEU A 174 21.16 14.46 1.64
N ASP A 175 21.23 14.61 0.32
CA ASP A 175 21.22 15.92 -0.34
C ASP A 175 19.89 16.10 -1.08
N LEU A 176 19.06 17.03 -0.61
CA LEU A 176 17.74 17.35 -1.19
C LEU A 176 17.76 18.62 -2.05
N THR A 177 18.91 19.26 -2.24
CA THR A 177 19.01 20.59 -2.87
C THR A 177 18.53 20.61 -4.32
N LEU A 178 18.58 19.47 -5.02
CA LEU A 178 18.05 19.31 -6.39
C LEU A 178 16.54 19.04 -6.41
N ALA A 179 15.97 18.50 -5.33
CA ALA A 179 14.54 18.24 -5.22
C ALA A 179 13.77 19.47 -4.77
N THR A 180 14.26 20.16 -3.72
CA THR A 180 13.61 21.33 -3.15
C THR A 180 14.58 22.24 -2.40
N ARG A 181 14.25 23.53 -2.36
CA ARG A 181 14.89 24.55 -1.50
C ARG A 181 13.88 25.22 -0.57
N LEU A 182 12.63 24.76 -0.55
CA LEU A 182 11.55 25.38 0.23
C LEU A 182 11.61 24.89 1.69
N PRO A 183 11.76 25.76 2.69
CA PRO A 183 11.90 25.35 4.10
C PRO A 183 10.76 24.47 4.60
N LYS A 184 9.52 24.73 4.14
CA LYS A 184 8.33 23.95 4.48
C LYS A 184 8.44 22.49 4.01
N GLU A 185 9.00 22.26 2.82
CA GLU A 185 9.16 20.92 2.25
C GLU A 185 10.30 20.16 2.93
N TRP A 186 11.40 20.85 3.25
CA TRP A 186 12.50 20.31 4.04
C TRP A 186 12.03 19.79 5.40
N LYS A 187 11.26 20.61 6.15
CA LYS A 187 10.72 20.20 7.46
C LYS A 187 9.79 18.99 7.36
N ARG A 188 8.98 18.89 6.30
CA ARG A 188 8.14 17.70 6.06
C ARG A 188 8.99 16.47 5.71
N ALA A 189 10.03 16.64 4.90
CA ALA A 189 10.92 15.54 4.51
C ALA A 189 11.69 14.98 5.73
N GLU A 190 12.17 15.84 6.61
CA GLU A 190 12.84 15.45 7.87
C GLU A 190 11.89 14.69 8.81
N LYS A 191 10.64 15.18 8.94
CA LYS A 191 9.60 14.47 9.70
C LYS A 191 9.32 13.07 9.12
N GLU A 192 9.19 12.96 7.80
CA GLU A 192 8.98 11.65 7.15
C GLU A 192 10.18 10.72 7.32
N LEU A 193 11.41 11.25 7.22
CA LEU A 193 12.64 10.49 7.37
C LEU A 193 12.75 9.79 8.73
N THR A 194 12.32 10.46 9.80
CA THR A 194 12.37 9.96 11.18
C THR A 194 11.15 9.13 11.58
N ALA A 195 9.97 9.39 10.99
CA ALA A 195 8.74 8.67 11.32
C ALA A 195 8.58 7.34 10.57
N ALA A 196 8.34 7.40 9.26
CA ALA A 196 8.00 6.23 8.44
C ALA A 196 9.05 5.87 7.39
N GLY A 197 10.01 6.78 7.17
CA GLY A 197 11.00 6.77 6.09
C GLY A 197 10.59 7.66 4.93
N LEU A 198 11.56 8.41 4.40
CA LEU A 198 11.40 9.32 3.26
C LEU A 198 11.55 8.55 1.95
N PHE A 199 10.60 8.74 1.03
CA PHE A 199 10.68 8.20 -0.32
C PHE A 199 11.28 9.23 -1.27
N LEU A 200 12.18 8.80 -2.16
CA LEU A 200 12.85 9.71 -3.10
C LEU A 200 13.28 9.02 -4.39
N LEU A 201 13.55 9.83 -5.41
CA LEU A 201 14.23 9.45 -6.64
C LEU A 201 15.60 10.12 -6.68
N GLY A 202 16.65 9.32 -6.80
CA GLY A 202 18.01 9.86 -6.73
C GLY A 202 19.08 8.88 -7.17
N ARG A 203 20.32 9.26 -6.84
CA ARG A 203 21.53 8.46 -7.07
C ARG A 203 22.47 8.57 -5.89
N VAL A 204 23.21 7.50 -5.63
CA VAL A 204 24.28 7.50 -4.63
C VAL A 204 25.57 7.93 -5.32
N VAL A 205 26.27 8.89 -4.72
CA VAL A 205 27.53 9.46 -5.22
C VAL A 205 28.58 9.32 -4.13
N LYS A 206 29.78 8.87 -4.49
CA LYS A 206 30.92 8.82 -3.57
C LYS A 206 31.54 10.21 -3.43
N THR A 207 31.93 10.58 -2.23
CA THR A 207 32.67 11.80 -1.93
C THR A 207 34.15 11.52 -1.71
N SER A 208 34.97 12.58 -1.75
CA SER A 208 36.42 12.52 -1.57
C SER A 208 36.85 12.08 -0.17
N ASP A 209 35.97 12.23 0.83
CA ASP A 209 36.17 11.81 2.23
C ASP A 209 35.73 10.35 2.50
N ALA A 210 35.61 9.53 1.45
CA ALA A 210 35.06 8.17 1.48
C ALA A 210 33.58 8.07 1.92
N GLY A 211 32.89 9.20 2.07
CA GLY A 211 31.44 9.26 2.31
C GLY A 211 30.62 8.90 1.06
N TRP A 212 29.35 8.56 1.27
CA TRP A 212 28.38 8.26 0.21
C TRP A 212 27.18 9.19 0.39
N ILE A 213 26.93 10.07 -0.56
CA ILE A 213 25.80 11.00 -0.55
C ILE A 213 24.67 10.43 -1.41
N LEU A 214 23.46 10.39 -0.87
CA LEU A 214 22.26 10.16 -1.67
C LEU A 214 21.73 11.51 -2.18
N GLN A 215 21.99 11.82 -3.45
CA GLN A 215 21.48 13.02 -4.11
C GLN A 215 20.06 12.76 -4.63
N ALA A 216 19.08 13.43 -4.03
CA ALA A 216 17.68 13.33 -4.40
C ALA A 216 17.31 14.42 -5.42
N SER A 217 16.79 13.99 -6.57
CA SER A 217 16.26 14.89 -7.62
C SER A 217 14.75 15.11 -7.52
N ARG A 218 14.08 14.26 -6.74
CA ARG A 218 12.66 14.34 -6.40
C ARG A 218 12.42 13.62 -5.07
N ILE A 219 11.56 14.16 -4.22
CA ILE A 219 11.10 13.53 -2.98
C ILE A 219 9.61 13.25 -3.07
N TYR A 220 9.13 12.33 -2.24
CA TYR A 220 7.75 11.86 -2.23
C TYR A 220 7.19 11.96 -0.82
N LEU A 221 6.27 12.91 -0.63
CA LEU A 221 5.63 13.15 0.66
C LEU A 221 4.19 12.63 0.63
N PRO A 222 3.66 12.09 1.74
CA PRO A 222 2.27 11.72 1.83
C PRO A 222 1.38 12.89 1.42
N VAL A 223 0.36 12.62 0.59
CA VAL A 223 -0.77 13.53 0.50
C VAL A 223 -1.48 13.46 1.84
N THR A 224 -1.59 14.59 2.52
CA THR A 224 -2.44 14.68 3.71
C THR A 224 -3.84 14.30 3.24
N ALA A 225 -4.41 13.21 3.76
CA ALA A 225 -5.80 12.88 3.45
C ALA A 225 -6.66 14.12 3.75
N PRO A 226 -7.62 14.49 2.87
CA PRO A 226 -8.70 15.35 3.32
C PRO A 226 -9.30 14.63 4.52
N ARG A 227 -9.35 15.31 5.67
CA ARG A 227 -10.18 14.83 6.77
C ARG A 227 -11.60 14.81 6.22
N GLY A 228 -12.15 13.61 6.03
CA GLY A 228 -13.59 13.45 5.85
C GLY A 228 -14.32 13.95 7.08
#